data_AF-A0A6A4BP62-F1
#
_entry.id   AF-A0A6A4BP62-F1
#
_cell.length_a   1.000
_cell.length_b   1.000
_cell.length_c   1.000
_cell.angle_alpha   90.00
_cell.angle_beta   90.00
_cell.angle_gamma   90.00
#
_symmetry.space_group_name_H-M   'P 1'
#
loop_
_entity.id
_entity.type
_entity.pdbx_description
1 polymer ?
#
loop_
_entity_poly.entity_id
_entity_poly.type
_entity_poly.pdbx_seq_one_letter_code
_entity_poly.pdbx_strand_id
1 'polypeptide(L)' 'MLTPEDLQDMAARKPEAVFVVLLPTTKFILKLPKPPVRYMIAVGVPVALDSDYNPNAHCLSMALTMNMVQ' A
#
# COMPACT_ATOMS: atom_id res chain seq x y z
N MET A 1 4.63 12.77 3.69
CA MET A 1 3.68 11.73 4.15
C MET A 1 2.31 12.11 3.63
N LEU A 2 1.44 11.13 3.37
CA LEU A 2 0.06 11.41 2.94
C LEU A 2 -0.71 12.15 4.04
N THR A 3 -1.35 13.24 3.65
CA THR A 3 -2.25 14.04 4.46
C THR A 3 -3.68 13.48 4.40
N PRO A 4 -4.58 13.88 5.31
CA PRO A 4 -6.00 13.53 5.19
C PRO A 4 -6.64 14.00 3.89
N GLU A 5 -6.22 15.14 3.35
CA GLU A 5 -6.70 15.68 2.07
C GLU A 5 -6.33 14.77 0.91
N ASP A 6 -5.07 14.31 0.86
CA ASP A 6 -4.61 13.35 -0.17
C ASP A 6 -5.48 12.08 -0.21
N LEU A 7 -5.95 11.62 0.95
CA LEU A 7 -6.76 10.41 1.07
C LEU A 7 -8.21 10.63 0.59
N GLN A 8 -8.77 11.81 0.83
CA GLN A 8 -10.08 12.19 0.31
C GLN A 8 -10.03 12.34 -1.21
N ASP A 9 -8.96 12.94 -1.74
CA ASP A 9 -8.75 13.08 -3.17
C ASP A 9 -8.64 11.72 -3.87
N MET A 10 -7.92 10.76 -3.28
CA MET A 10 -7.88 9.38 -3.79
C MET A 10 -9.27 8.73 -3.83
N ALA A 11 -10.09 8.92 -2.79
CA ALA A 11 -11.41 8.34 -2.68
C ALA A 11 -12.45 8.99 -3.62
N ALA A 12 -12.33 10.30 -3.83
CA ALA A 12 -13.28 11.08 -4.62
C ALA A 12 -13.02 11.00 -6.13
N ARG A 13 -11.84 10.51 -6.56
CA ARG A 13 -11.42 10.56 -7.96
C ARG A 13 -12.36 9.77 -8.87
N LYS A 14 -12.87 10.47 -9.88
CA LYS A 14 -13.77 9.97 -10.94
C LYS A 14 -13.43 10.63 -12.27
N PRO A 15 -13.69 9.97 -13.42
CA PRO A 15 -14.30 8.65 -13.55
C PRO A 15 -13.34 7.50 -13.23
N GLU A 16 -12.02 7.69 -13.34
CA GLU A 16 -11.04 6.65 -13.03
C GLU A 16 -10.74 6.58 -11.52
N ALA A 17 -11.07 5.44 -10.90
CA ALA A 17 -10.73 5.20 -9.51
C ALA A 17 -9.21 5.08 -9.30
N VAL A 18 -8.73 5.48 -8.13
CA VAL A 18 -7.34 5.28 -7.70
C VAL A 18 -7.25 4.01 -6.86
N PHE A 19 -6.36 3.09 -7.25
CA PHE A 19 -6.05 1.90 -6.47
C PHE A 19 -4.72 2.08 -5.74
N VAL A 20 -4.73 1.90 -4.43
CA VAL A 20 -3.50 1.89 -3.62
C VAL A 20 -2.95 0.47 -3.61
N VAL A 21 -1.70 0.30 -4.02
CA VAL A 21 -0.98 -0.98 -3.96
C VAL A 21 -0.04 -0.95 -2.75
N LEU A 22 -0.25 -1.85 -1.79
CA LEU A 22 0.60 -1.96 -0.62
C LEU A 22 1.72 -2.96 -0.87
N LEU A 23 2.90 -2.60 -0.35
CA LEU A 23 4.16 -3.30 -0.58
C LEU A 23 4.79 -3.74 0.76
N PRO A 24 4.25 -4.78 1.43
CA PRO A 24 4.62 -5.08 2.82
C PRO A 24 6.09 -5.48 2.99
N THR A 25 6.63 -6.20 2.00
CA THR A 25 8.03 -6.65 1.95
C THR A 25 8.98 -5.49 1.71
N THR A 26 8.71 -4.64 0.72
CA THR A 26 9.51 -3.44 0.46
C THR A 26 9.53 -2.52 1.67
N LYS A 27 8.37 -2.25 2.26
CA LYS A 27 8.27 -1.45 3.49
C LYS A 27 9.13 -2.02 4.61
N PHE A 28 9.16 -3.35 4.77
CA PHE A 28 9.95 -4.01 5.81
C PHE A 28 11.46 -3.93 5.53
N ILE A 29 11.88 -4.33 4.33
CA ILE A 29 13.29 -4.39 3.92
C ILE A 29 13.92 -3.00 3.94
N LEU A 30 13.23 -2.00 3.40
CA LEU A 30 13.71 -0.61 3.33
C LEU A 30 13.40 0.20 4.60
N LYS A 31 12.76 -0.40 5.61
CA LYS A 31 12.39 0.24 6.89
C LYS A 31 11.56 1.53 6.71
N LEU A 32 10.64 1.51 5.75
CA LEU A 32 9.80 2.67 5.46
C LEU A 32 8.71 2.87 6.52
N PRO A 33 8.20 4.10 6.69
CA PRO A 33 7.05 4.37 7.54
C PRO A 33 5.81 3.54 7.15
N LYS A 34 5.00 3.19 8.14
CA LYS A 34 3.75 2.45 7.91
C LYS A 34 2.71 3.38 7.24
N PRO A 35 2.12 3.00 6.09
CA PRO A 35 1.07 3.80 5.46
C PRO A 35 -0.25 3.73 6.26
N PRO A 36 -1.11 4.76 6.18
CA PRO A 36 -2.39 4.84 6.90
C PRO A 36 -3.50 4.01 6.24
N VAL A 37 -3.22 2.73 5.94
CA VAL A 37 -4.09 1.83 5.16
C VAL A 37 -5.48 1.67 5.74
N ARG A 38 -5.59 1.58 7.08
CA ARG A 38 -6.89 1.43 7.72
C ARG A 38 -7.79 2.64 7.45
N TYR A 39 -7.21 3.84 7.38
CA TYR A 39 -7.95 5.04 7.06
C TYR A 39 -8.29 5.11 5.56
N MET A 40 -7.36 4.74 4.68
CA MET A 40 -7.64 4.58 3.23
C MET A 40 -8.87 3.69 2.97
N ILE A 41 -8.93 2.52 3.61
CA ILE A 41 -10.07 1.60 3.50
C ILE A 41 -11.34 2.23 4.04
N ALA A 42 -11.26 2.91 5.20
CA ALA A 42 -12.42 3.53 5.84
C ALA A 42 -13.06 4.64 5.00
N VAL A 43 -12.26 5.39 4.24
CA VAL A 43 -12.75 6.46 3.33
C VAL A 43 -13.08 5.94 1.93
N GLY A 44 -13.00 4.62 1.69
CA GLY A 44 -13.44 3.99 0.45
C GLY A 44 -12.40 3.89 -0.66
N VAL A 45 -11.11 4.12 -0.37
CA VAL A 45 -10.04 3.90 -1.34
C VAL A 45 -9.85 2.39 -1.55
N PRO A 46 -9.92 1.87 -2.79
CA PRO A 46 -9.66 0.46 -3.05
C PRO A 46 -8.17 0.15 -2.88
N VAL A 47 -7.88 -0.99 -2.25
CA VAL A 47 -6.53 -1.41 -1.85
C VAL A 47 -6.21 -2.79 -2.42
N ALA A 48 -5.03 -2.91 -3.02
CA ALA A 48 -4.42 -4.16 -3.48
C ALA A 48 -3.13 -4.46 -2.70
N LEU A 49 -2.67 -5.72 -2.78
CA LEU A 49 -1.39 -6.17 -2.25
C LEU A 49 -0.48 -6.58 -3.41
N ASP A 50 0.80 -6.22 -3.32
CA ASP A 50 1.83 -6.66 -4.24
C ASP A 50 3.16 -6.92 -3.54
N SER A 51 4.02 -7.72 -4.17
CA SER A 51 5.38 -7.97 -3.69
C SER A 51 6.32 -6.82 -3.97
N ASP A 52 6.04 -5.99 -5.00
CA ASP A 52 6.96 -4.98 -5.53
C ASP A 52 8.33 -5.58 -5.87
N TYR A 53 8.30 -6.65 -6.68
CA TYR A 53 9.53 -7.25 -7.21
C TYR A 53 10.36 -6.18 -7.93
N ASN A 54 11.43 -5.72 -7.27
CA ASN A 54 12.15 -4.50 -7.60
C ASN A 54 13.67 -4.74 -7.44
N PRO A 55 14.53 -4.32 -8.38
CA PRO A 55 15.98 -4.50 -8.28
C PRO A 55 16.62 -3.87 -7.04
N ASN A 56 15.95 -2.91 -6.40
CA ASN A 56 16.47 -2.18 -5.24
C ASN A 56 16.16 -2.84 -3.89
N ALA A 57 15.30 -3.87 -3.86
CA ALA A 57 14.94 -4.59 -2.64
C ALA A 57 14.62 -6.05 -2.97
N HIS A 58 15.26 -6.99 -2.27
CA HIS A 58 14.94 -8.41 -2.45
C HIS A 58 13.58 -8.76 -1.84
N CYS A 59 12.51 -8.52 -2.59
CA CYS A 59 11.14 -8.77 -2.17
C CYS A 59 10.80 -10.27 -2.14
N LEU A 60 9.82 -10.64 -1.31
CA LEU A 60 9.39 -12.03 -1.13
C LEU A 60 8.21 -12.35 -2.06
N SER A 61 8.01 -13.64 -2.36
CA SER A 61 6.85 -14.10 -3.12
C SER A 61 5.53 -13.81 -2.38
N MET A 62 4.43 -13.71 -3.12
CA MET A 62 3.12 -13.35 -2.54
C MET A 62 2.67 -14.27 -1.40
N ALA A 63 2.94 -15.58 -1.50
CA ALA A 63 2.61 -16.52 -0.43
C ALA A 63 3.36 -16.19 0.88
N LEU A 64 4.62 -15.79 0.80
CA LEU A 64 5.40 -15.34 1.96
C LEU A 64 4.93 -13.96 2.45
N THR A 65 4.67 -13.03 1.53
CA THR A 65 4.17 -11.68 1.84
C THR A 65 2.87 -11.74 2.65
N MET A 66 1.94 -12.63 2.30
CA MET A 66 0.66 -12.79 3.00
C MET A 66 0.77 -13.48 4.37
N ASN A 67 1.84 -14.24 4.61
CA ASN A 67 2.07 -14.96 5.88
C ASN A 67 3.08 -14.26 6.80
N MET A 68 3.60 -13.09 6.43
CA MET A 68 4.48 -12.31 7.31
C MET A 68 3.70 -11.76 8.51
N VAL A 69 4.21 -12.05 9.71
CA VAL A 69 3.81 -11.36 10.94
C VAL A 69 4.68 -10.11 11.08
N GLN A 70 4.06 -8.93 11.12
CA GLN A 70 4.72 -7.62 11.26
C GLN A 70 4.23 -6.86 12.48
#